data_AF-A0A2G8LHH7-F1
#
_entry.id   AF-A0A2G8LHH7-F1
#
_cell.length_a   1.000
_cell.length_b   1.000
_cell.length_c   1.000
_cell.angle_alpha   90.00
_cell.angle_beta   90.00
_cell.angle_gamma   90.00
#
_symmetry.space_group_name_H-M   'P 1'
#
loop_
_entity.id
_entity.type
_entity.pdbx_description
1 polymer ?
#
loop_
_entity_poly.entity_id
_entity_poly.type
_entity_poly.pdbx_seq_one_letter_code
_entity_poly.pdbx_strand_id
1 'polypeptide(L)'
;MITYTQLPTTKTYSLRIELTDSRRSSYYALYSSFSISDEADKYRLSIGSYSGNAGYDAMSRSNNKQFSTRDRDYDESNSYDCAEKHQGAWWFGSHYYYYYYYDYYCRTHEYYCDYFPVGSTCRYCAHSHLNGDYDGSTRGTNIFWTNLSGYDCGLQYADMKIRPV
;
A
#
# COMPACT_ATOMS: atom_id res chain seq x y z
N MET A 1 6.23 -18.41 12.10
CA MET A 1 4.77 -18.56 11.88
C MET A 1 4.06 -17.72 12.92
N ILE A 2 3.43 -16.61 12.52
CA ILE A 2 2.58 -15.83 13.43
C ILE A 2 1.15 -16.32 13.20
N THR A 3 0.58 -16.96 14.21
CA THR A 3 -0.81 -17.46 14.21
C THR A 3 -1.77 -16.31 14.52
N TYR A 4 -2.57 -15.87 13.54
CA TYR A 4 -3.68 -14.95 13.74
C TYR A 4 -4.93 -15.72 14.19
N THR A 5 -4.99 -16.12 15.46
CA THR A 5 -6.25 -16.62 16.06
C THR A 5 -6.98 -15.48 16.75
N GLN A 6 -8.04 -15.01 16.09
CA GLN A 6 -9.18 -14.23 16.61
C GLN A 6 -8.86 -13.10 17.59
N LEU A 7 -8.70 -11.88 17.05
CA LEU A 7 -9.09 -10.68 17.79
C LEU A 7 -10.62 -10.73 18.00
N PRO A 8 -11.15 -10.50 19.23
CA PRO A 8 -12.58 -10.52 19.48
C PRO A 8 -13.29 -9.51 18.58
N THR A 9 -14.35 -9.93 17.88
CA THR A 9 -15.15 -9.14 16.93
C THR A 9 -15.87 -7.93 17.53
N THR A 10 -15.71 -7.68 18.84
CA THR A 10 -16.32 -6.56 19.58
C THR A 10 -15.32 -5.47 20.00
N LYS A 11 -14.03 -5.62 19.71
CA LYS A 11 -13.02 -4.60 20.02
C LYS A 11 -12.64 -3.80 18.77
N THR A 12 -12.84 -2.50 18.83
CA THR A 12 -12.32 -1.55 17.84
C THR A 12 -10.83 -1.33 18.11
N TYR A 13 -10.00 -1.40 17.08
CA TYR A 13 -8.58 -1.09 17.15
C TYR A 13 -8.29 0.16 16.33
N SER A 14 -7.35 0.99 16.76
CA SER A 14 -6.67 1.96 15.90
C SER A 14 -5.46 1.30 15.25
N LEU A 15 -5.12 1.71 14.02
CA LEU A 15 -3.89 1.32 13.33
C LEU A 15 -2.91 2.50 13.30
N ARG A 16 -1.69 2.27 13.77
CA ARG A 16 -0.56 3.20 13.62
C ARG A 16 0.47 2.57 12.70
N ILE A 17 0.87 3.31 11.67
CA ILE A 17 1.96 2.96 10.76
C ILE A 17 3.11 3.91 11.04
N GLU A 18 4.28 3.37 11.37
CA GLU A 18 5.52 4.12 11.59
C GLU A 18 6.43 3.93 10.39
N LEU A 19 7.00 5.03 9.88
CA LEU A 19 7.75 5.08 8.64
C LEU A 19 9.08 5.81 8.89
N THR A 20 10.19 5.35 8.31
CA THR A 20 11.46 6.11 8.28
C THR A 20 12.03 6.13 6.87
N ASP A 21 12.31 7.34 6.36
CA ASP A 21 12.90 7.53 5.04
C ASP A 21 14.44 7.35 5.04
N SER A 22 15.02 7.37 3.84
CA SER A 22 16.46 7.24 3.58
C SER A 22 17.32 8.31 4.26
N ARG A 23 16.71 9.46 4.58
CA ARG A 23 17.33 10.59 5.29
C ARG A 23 17.13 10.48 6.80
N ARG A 24 16.64 9.34 7.30
CA ARG A 24 16.37 9.04 8.71
C ARG A 24 15.31 9.94 9.33
N SER A 25 14.44 10.53 8.51
CA SER A 25 13.28 11.26 9.00
C SER A 25 12.16 10.28 9.31
N SER A 26 11.58 10.39 10.50
CA SER A 26 10.49 9.52 10.95
C SER A 26 9.12 10.18 10.77
N TYR A 27 8.18 9.40 10.25
CA TYR A 27 6.81 9.79 10.00
C TYR A 27 5.85 8.76 10.59
N TYR A 28 4.58 9.15 10.73
CA TYR A 28 3.52 8.23 11.07
C TYR A 28 2.20 8.57 10.38
N ALA A 29 1.44 7.52 10.12
CA ALA A 29 0.03 7.55 9.77
C ALA A 29 -0.77 6.87 10.89
N LEU A 30 -1.91 7.46 11.26
CA LEU A 30 -2.80 6.94 12.29
C LEU A 30 -4.23 6.89 11.73
N TYR A 31 -4.84 5.72 11.81
CA TYR A 31 -6.23 5.47 11.44
C TYR A 31 -7.06 5.23 12.70
N SER A 32 -8.17 5.96 12.83
CA SER A 32 -9.01 5.96 14.05
C SER A 32 -9.66 4.60 14.34
N SER A 33 -9.88 3.79 13.30
CA SER A 33 -10.33 2.41 13.41
C SER A 33 -9.60 1.53 12.40
N PHE A 34 -9.54 0.23 12.68
CA PHE A 34 -8.91 -0.81 11.88
C PHE A 34 -9.58 -2.15 12.16
N SER A 35 -9.96 -2.83 11.09
CA SER A 35 -10.37 -4.23 11.12
C SER A 35 -10.05 -4.92 9.79
N ILE A 36 -9.97 -6.24 9.85
CA ILE A 36 -9.81 -7.14 8.70
C ILE A 36 -10.96 -8.15 8.77
N SER A 37 -11.67 -8.38 7.67
CA SER A 37 -12.71 -9.41 7.61
C SER A 37 -12.11 -10.83 7.59
N ASP A 38 -12.97 -11.86 7.64
CA ASP A 38 -12.50 -13.24 7.59
C ASP A 38 -12.11 -13.68 6.17
N GLU A 39 -11.71 -14.95 6.02
CA GLU A 39 -11.35 -15.51 4.72
C GLU A 39 -12.54 -15.59 3.75
N ALA A 40 -13.78 -15.65 4.24
CA ALA A 40 -14.96 -15.69 3.38
C ALA A 40 -15.06 -14.39 2.56
N ASP A 41 -14.76 -13.25 3.18
CA ASP A 41 -14.62 -11.94 2.51
C ASP A 41 -13.16 -11.55 2.21
N LYS A 42 -12.27 -12.54 2.11
CA LYS A 42 -10.90 -12.37 1.59
C LYS A 42 -10.09 -11.32 2.35
N TYR A 43 -10.24 -11.31 3.67
CA TYR A 43 -9.47 -10.45 4.57
C TYR A 43 -9.59 -8.97 4.20
N ARG A 44 -10.79 -8.52 3.81
CA ARG A 44 -11.06 -7.12 3.42
C ARG A 44 -10.64 -6.14 4.52
N LEU A 45 -9.91 -5.10 4.12
CA LEU A 45 -9.48 -4.03 5.02
C LEU A 45 -10.63 -3.05 5.30
N SER A 46 -10.79 -2.63 6.54
CA SER A 46 -11.59 -1.47 6.93
C SER A 46 -10.79 -0.55 7.83
N ILE A 47 -10.62 0.70 7.43
CA ILE A 47 -9.90 1.74 8.18
C ILE A 47 -10.74 3.01 8.34
N GLY A 48 -10.54 3.68 9.48
CA GLY A 48 -11.23 4.91 9.83
C GLY A 48 -10.52 6.17 9.31
N SER A 49 -10.78 7.30 9.97
CA SER A 49 -10.23 8.59 9.60
C SER A 49 -8.71 8.62 9.76
N TYR A 50 -8.03 9.18 8.75
CA TYR A 50 -6.59 9.40 8.74
C TYR A 50 -6.18 10.63 9.54
N SER A 51 -5.02 10.53 10.21
CA SER A 51 -4.27 11.63 10.80
C SER A 51 -2.78 11.28 10.83
N GLY A 52 -1.91 12.27 11.03
CA GLY A 52 -0.47 12.04 11.17
C GLY A 52 0.37 13.02 10.37
N ASN A 53 1.66 12.75 10.29
CA ASN A 53 2.64 13.59 9.58
C ASN A 53 3.27 12.91 8.36
N ALA A 54 2.79 11.71 7.97
CA ALA A 54 3.22 11.02 6.74
C ALA A 54 2.71 11.69 5.44
N GLY A 55 2.06 12.85 5.53
CA GLY A 55 1.58 13.61 4.38
C GLY A 55 0.27 13.05 3.85
N TYR A 56 0.28 12.58 2.60
CA TYR A 56 -0.89 12.03 1.90
C TYR A 56 -1.41 10.74 2.57
N ASP A 57 -2.73 10.55 2.58
CA ASP A 57 -3.36 9.31 3.06
C ASP A 57 -3.20 8.18 2.03
N ALA A 58 -2.09 7.47 2.11
CA ALA A 58 -1.70 6.44 1.17
C ALA A 58 -2.44 5.09 1.33
N MET A 59 -3.20 4.88 2.42
CA MET A 59 -4.06 3.70 2.59
C MET A 59 -5.49 3.94 2.14
N SER A 60 -5.88 5.18 1.83
CA SER A 60 -7.25 5.52 1.42
C SER A 60 -7.78 4.63 0.28
N ARG A 61 -6.94 4.29 -0.70
CA ARG A 61 -7.30 3.38 -1.82
C ARG A 61 -7.36 1.91 -1.44
N SER A 62 -6.65 1.51 -0.39
CA SER A 62 -6.69 0.15 0.16
C SER A 62 -7.91 -0.09 1.03
N ASN A 63 -8.56 0.98 1.51
CA ASN A 63 -9.77 0.85 2.32
C ASN A 63 -10.87 0.12 1.54
N ASN A 64 -11.53 -0.82 2.21
CA ASN A 64 -12.60 -1.66 1.66
C ASN A 64 -12.15 -2.58 0.50
N LYS A 65 -10.85 -2.82 0.30
CA LYS A 65 -10.34 -3.77 -0.71
C LYS A 65 -10.05 -5.14 -0.09
N GLN A 66 -10.15 -6.17 -0.92
CA GLN A 66 -9.78 -7.53 -0.56
C GLN A 66 -8.27 -7.71 -0.63
N PHE A 67 -7.74 -8.68 0.11
CA PHE A 67 -6.31 -8.93 0.15
C PHE A 67 -5.90 -9.84 -0.99
N SER A 68 -5.02 -9.37 -1.88
CA SER A 68 -4.52 -10.17 -3.01
C SER A 68 -3.09 -10.63 -2.77
N THR A 69 -2.80 -11.82 -3.28
CA THR A 69 -1.47 -12.44 -3.33
C THR A 69 -1.21 -12.91 -4.75
N ARG A 70 0.05 -13.24 -5.07
CA ARG A 70 0.44 -13.70 -6.42
C ARG A 70 -0.33 -14.95 -6.90
N ASP A 71 -0.84 -15.76 -5.98
CA ASP A 71 -1.63 -16.96 -6.26
C ASP A 71 -3.14 -16.76 -6.11
N ARG A 72 -3.58 -15.59 -5.61
CA ARG A 72 -4.98 -15.24 -5.38
C ARG A 72 -5.23 -13.78 -5.74
N ASP A 73 -5.65 -13.56 -6.97
CA ASP A 73 -6.02 -12.24 -7.49
C ASP A 73 -7.45 -11.87 -7.05
N TYR A 74 -7.53 -10.97 -6.06
CA TYR A 74 -8.77 -10.33 -5.60
C TYR A 74 -8.69 -8.81 -5.75
N ASP A 75 -7.84 -8.31 -6.64
CA ASP A 75 -7.75 -6.89 -6.90
C ASP A 75 -8.84 -6.46 -7.92
N GLU A 76 -8.89 -5.17 -8.23
CA GLU A 76 -9.94 -4.60 -9.10
C GLU A 76 -9.47 -4.43 -10.55
N SER A 77 -8.31 -4.98 -10.91
CA SER A 77 -7.76 -4.93 -12.28
C SER A 77 -8.39 -6.00 -13.15
N ASN A 78 -8.79 -5.61 -14.36
CA ASN A 78 -9.25 -6.57 -15.37
C ASN A 78 -8.14 -6.96 -16.37
N SER A 79 -6.91 -6.48 -16.18
CA SER A 79 -5.88 -6.54 -17.24
C SER A 79 -4.48 -6.96 -16.79
N TYR A 80 -4.23 -7.05 -15.49
CA TYR A 80 -2.96 -7.47 -14.90
C TYR A 80 -3.16 -7.75 -13.42
N ASP A 81 -2.39 -8.69 -12.88
CA ASP A 81 -2.35 -9.02 -11.46
C ASP A 81 -1.45 -8.03 -10.70
N CYS A 82 -1.99 -7.30 -9.73
CA CYS A 82 -1.23 -6.30 -8.97
C CYS A 82 -0.21 -6.91 -8.03
N ALA A 83 -0.52 -8.06 -7.43
CA ALA A 83 0.42 -8.77 -6.56
C ALA A 83 1.63 -9.26 -7.36
N GLU A 84 1.43 -9.69 -8.61
CA GLU A 84 2.51 -10.01 -9.53
C GLU A 84 3.35 -8.77 -9.89
N LYS A 85 2.70 -7.66 -10.25
CA LYS A 85 3.39 -6.44 -10.70
C LYS A 85 4.14 -5.71 -9.61
N HIS A 86 3.57 -5.65 -8.41
CA HIS A 86 4.19 -5.05 -7.23
C HIS A 86 5.12 -6.02 -6.48
N GLN A 87 5.17 -7.29 -6.85
CA GLN A 87 5.97 -8.34 -6.18
C GLN A 87 5.68 -8.41 -4.67
N GLY A 88 4.41 -8.49 -4.31
CA GLY A 88 4.02 -8.52 -2.89
C GLY A 88 2.58 -8.91 -2.69
N ALA A 89 2.07 -8.65 -1.49
CA ALA A 89 0.71 -8.95 -1.10
C ALA A 89 0.12 -7.77 -0.35
N TRP A 90 -1.04 -7.30 -0.81
CA TRP A 90 -1.64 -6.08 -0.28
C TRP A 90 -3.14 -6.01 -0.57
N TRP A 91 -3.78 -5.03 0.06
CA TRP A 91 -5.11 -4.56 -0.31
C TRP A 91 -4.99 -3.61 -1.51
N PHE A 92 -4.74 -4.18 -2.69
CA PHE A 92 -4.65 -3.42 -3.93
C PHE A 92 -6.03 -2.87 -4.31
N GLY A 93 -6.07 -1.61 -4.73
CA GLY A 93 -7.31 -0.91 -5.07
C GLY A 93 -7.34 -0.42 -6.52
N SER A 94 -8.49 0.12 -6.94
CA SER A 94 -8.74 0.57 -8.30
C SER A 94 -7.61 1.41 -8.94
N HIS A 95 -7.19 0.94 -10.11
CA HIS A 95 -6.19 1.52 -10.99
C HIS A 95 -6.76 2.73 -11.73
N TYR A 96 -6.25 3.93 -11.46
CA TYR A 96 -6.64 5.09 -12.26
C TYR A 96 -5.77 5.18 -13.52
N TYR A 97 -6.40 5.36 -14.67
CA TYR A 97 -5.72 5.62 -15.95
C TYR A 97 -5.50 7.13 -16.09
N TYR A 98 -4.25 7.59 -16.21
CA TYR A 98 -3.99 8.97 -16.65
C TYR A 98 -3.78 8.99 -18.17
N TYR A 99 -4.65 9.67 -18.91
CA TYR A 99 -4.55 9.80 -20.36
C TYR A 99 -3.40 10.76 -20.75
N TYR A 100 -2.49 10.23 -21.57
CA TYR A 100 -1.60 10.91 -22.53
C TYR A 100 -0.38 11.75 -22.09
N TYR A 101 -0.06 11.94 -20.81
CA TYR A 101 1.17 12.66 -20.43
C TYR A 101 2.17 11.91 -19.52
N TYR A 102 1.77 10.82 -18.88
CA TYR A 102 2.58 10.17 -17.83
C TYR A 102 3.39 8.94 -18.27
N ASP A 103 3.32 8.56 -19.54
CA ASP A 103 3.97 7.35 -20.03
C ASP A 103 5.50 7.49 -20.14
N TYR A 104 5.95 8.69 -20.50
CA TYR A 104 7.36 9.06 -20.44
C TYR A 104 7.87 9.05 -19.00
N TYR A 105 7.03 9.42 -18.02
CA TYR A 105 7.46 9.62 -16.63
C TYR A 105 7.82 8.31 -15.94
N CYS A 106 7.03 7.23 -15.93
CA CYS A 106 7.50 6.01 -15.22
C CYS A 106 8.66 5.28 -15.94
N ARG A 107 8.91 5.60 -17.23
CA ARG A 107 10.11 5.13 -17.93
C ARG A 107 11.37 5.90 -17.54
N THR A 108 11.26 7.17 -17.13
CA THR A 108 12.41 8.08 -17.00
C THR A 108 12.57 8.71 -15.61
N HIS A 109 11.56 8.68 -14.76
CA HIS A 109 11.54 9.32 -13.44
C HIS A 109 11.44 8.27 -12.34
N GLU A 110 12.45 8.24 -11.47
CA GLU A 110 12.57 7.33 -10.33
C GLU A 110 11.81 7.81 -9.08
N TYR A 111 11.11 8.95 -9.16
CA TYR A 111 10.44 9.58 -8.01
C TYR A 111 9.01 9.08 -7.75
N TYR A 112 8.47 8.21 -8.61
CA TYR A 112 7.11 7.67 -8.49
C TYR A 112 7.13 6.17 -8.20
N CYS A 113 7.20 5.86 -6.91
CA CYS A 113 7.48 4.52 -6.40
C CYS A 113 6.32 3.53 -6.61
N ASP A 114 5.11 4.03 -6.81
CA ASP A 114 3.88 3.27 -6.94
C ASP A 114 3.59 2.83 -8.38
N TYR A 115 4.32 3.36 -9.38
CA TYR A 115 4.05 3.05 -10.79
C TYR A 115 4.90 1.91 -11.33
N PHE A 116 4.30 1.06 -12.15
CA PHE A 116 4.97 0.01 -12.91
C PHE A 116 4.56 0.05 -14.40
N PRO A 117 5.42 -0.45 -15.31
CA PRO A 117 5.13 -0.49 -16.74
C PRO A 117 4.20 -1.67 -17.12
N VAL A 118 3.22 -1.39 -18.00
CA VAL A 118 2.35 -2.38 -18.68
C VAL A 118 2.30 -2.05 -20.17
N GLY A 119 3.04 -2.82 -20.97
CA GLY A 119 3.17 -2.57 -22.40
C GLY A 119 3.84 -1.23 -22.67
N SER A 120 3.17 -0.35 -23.42
CA SER A 120 3.64 1.03 -23.57
C SER A 120 3.38 1.86 -22.31
N THR A 121 2.25 1.62 -21.61
CA THR A 121 1.62 2.44 -20.57
C THR A 121 2.20 2.27 -19.15
N CYS A 122 1.99 3.25 -18.26
CA CYS A 122 2.23 3.15 -16.81
C CYS A 122 0.93 2.95 -16.01
N ARG A 123 1.00 2.13 -14.95
CA ARG A 123 -0.10 1.76 -14.04
C ARG A 123 0.37 1.74 -12.58
N TYR A 124 -0.57 1.76 -11.64
CA TYR A 124 -0.32 1.57 -10.22
C TYR A 124 -1.54 0.88 -9.58
N CYS A 125 -1.33 0.14 -8.49
CA CYS A 125 -2.39 -0.57 -7.79
C CYS A 125 -2.61 -0.13 -6.34
N ALA A 126 -1.71 0.68 -5.80
CA ALA A 126 -1.83 1.20 -4.45
C ALA A 126 -1.04 2.51 -4.33
N HIS A 127 -1.36 3.30 -3.32
CA HIS A 127 -0.53 4.44 -2.92
C HIS A 127 0.40 4.09 -1.75
N SER A 128 0.28 2.89 -1.19
CA SER A 128 1.20 2.33 -0.21
C SER A 128 1.41 0.85 -0.53
N HIS A 129 2.61 0.36 -0.29
CA HIS A 129 2.93 -1.06 -0.39
C HIS A 129 4.05 -1.35 0.60
N LEU A 130 3.70 -1.77 1.81
CA LEU A 130 4.69 -2.02 2.88
C LEU A 130 5.18 -3.47 2.90
N ASN A 131 4.58 -4.32 2.06
CA ASN A 131 4.93 -5.73 1.86
C ASN A 131 5.62 -5.97 0.50
N GLY A 132 6.26 -4.93 -0.07
CA GLY A 132 7.09 -5.04 -1.25
C GLY A 132 8.50 -5.53 -0.94
N ASP A 133 9.32 -5.58 -1.98
CA ASP A 133 10.74 -5.89 -1.87
C ASP A 133 11.44 -4.78 -1.06
N TYR A 134 12.25 -5.15 -0.08
CA TYR A 134 13.14 -4.20 0.58
C TYR A 134 14.30 -3.85 -0.36
N ASP A 135 14.53 -2.56 -0.61
CA ASP A 135 15.47 -2.09 -1.64
C ASP A 135 15.09 -2.58 -3.06
N GLY A 136 13.78 -2.71 -3.29
CA GLY A 136 13.21 -3.10 -4.57
C GLY A 136 13.33 -2.01 -5.63
N SER A 137 12.80 -2.28 -6.82
CA SER A 137 12.77 -1.29 -7.88
C SER A 137 11.85 -0.12 -7.50
N THR A 138 12.28 1.11 -7.80
CA THR A 138 11.43 2.31 -7.75
C THR A 138 10.25 2.26 -8.73
N ARG A 139 10.13 1.19 -9.51
CA ARG A 139 9.03 0.94 -10.47
C ARG A 139 7.98 0.00 -9.88
N GLY A 140 7.45 0.36 -8.71
CA GLY A 140 6.31 -0.35 -8.11
C GLY A 140 6.68 -1.50 -7.18
N THR A 141 7.92 -2.02 -7.16
CA THR A 141 8.20 -3.24 -6.38
C THR A 141 8.78 -2.97 -5.00
N ASN A 142 9.38 -1.80 -4.77
CA ASN A 142 9.93 -1.43 -3.46
C ASN A 142 8.83 -1.28 -2.39
N ILE A 143 9.23 -1.23 -1.13
CA ILE A 143 8.37 -0.67 -0.09
C ILE A 143 8.17 0.84 -0.31
N PHE A 144 6.91 1.31 -0.29
CA PHE A 144 6.63 2.72 -0.52
C PHE A 144 5.42 3.27 0.24
N TRP A 145 5.44 4.59 0.40
CA TRP A 145 4.34 5.43 0.83
C TRP A 145 4.30 6.67 -0.07
N THR A 146 3.31 6.76 -0.96
CA THR A 146 3.24 7.82 -1.98
C THR A 146 3.19 9.20 -1.32
N ASN A 147 3.96 10.14 -1.89
CA ASN A 147 4.06 11.53 -1.40
C ASN A 147 4.47 11.64 0.07
N LEU A 148 5.26 10.69 0.59
CA LEU A 148 6.00 10.90 1.82
C LEU A 148 6.89 12.14 1.65
N SER A 149 6.99 12.95 2.69
CA SER A 149 7.64 14.26 2.61
C SER A 149 9.07 14.15 2.09
N GLY A 150 9.33 14.69 0.89
CA GLY A 150 10.64 14.75 0.26
C GLY A 150 10.90 13.80 -0.92
N TYR A 151 9.86 13.14 -1.43
CA TYR A 151 9.81 12.52 -2.76
C TYR A 151 10.88 11.44 -3.06
N ASP A 152 11.41 10.79 -2.04
CA ASP A 152 12.35 9.67 -2.22
C ASP A 152 11.61 8.33 -2.04
N CYS A 153 11.84 7.41 -2.97
CA CYS A 153 11.40 6.02 -2.87
C CYS A 153 12.18 5.20 -1.85
N GLY A 154 13.17 5.78 -1.18
CA GLY A 154 13.97 5.18 -0.13
C GLY A 154 13.27 5.07 1.22
N LEU A 155 12.07 4.49 1.31
CA LEU A 155 11.55 4.08 2.61
C LEU A 155 12.45 2.95 3.17
N GLN A 156 13.03 3.14 4.35
CA GLN A 156 13.99 2.19 4.96
C GLN A 156 13.38 1.39 6.11
N TYR A 157 12.27 1.85 6.67
CA TYR A 157 11.59 1.17 7.77
C TYR A 157 10.10 1.42 7.70
N ALA A 158 9.33 0.36 7.94
CA ALA A 158 7.89 0.40 8.09
C ALA A 158 7.46 -0.56 9.21
N ASP A 159 6.52 -0.13 10.05
CA ASP A 159 5.97 -0.96 11.13
C ASP A 159 4.49 -0.64 11.33
N MET A 160 3.66 -1.68 11.35
CA MET A 160 2.21 -1.58 11.49
C MET A 160 1.78 -2.14 12.84
N LYS A 161 1.24 -1.27 13.70
CA LYS A 161 0.85 -1.59 15.07
C LYS A 161 -0.62 -1.30 15.29
N ILE A 162 -1.30 -2.18 16.02
CA ILE A 162 -2.69 -1.98 16.43
C ILE A 162 -2.78 -1.76 17.94
N ARG A 163 -3.74 -0.93 18.35
CA ARG A 163 -4.05 -0.67 19.77
C ARG A 163 -5.57 -0.62 19.95
N PRO A 164 -6.15 -1.25 20.98
CA PRO A 164 -7.56 -1.05 21.32
C PRO A 164 -7.88 0.45 21.48
N VAL A 165 -9.04 0.86 20.99
CA VAL A 165 -9.59 2.22 21.18
C VAL A 165 -10.35 2.30 22.48
#